data_AF-A0A6I8LI56-F1
#
_entry.id   AF-A0A6I8LI56-F1
#
_cell.length_a   1.000
_cell.length_b   1.000
_cell.length_c   1.000
_cell.angle_alpha   90.00
_cell.angle_beta   90.00
_cell.angle_gamma   90.00
#
_symmetry.space_group_name_H-M   'P 1'
#
loop_
_entity.id
_entity.type
_entity.pdbx_description
1 polymer ?
#
loop_
_entity_poly.entity_id
_entity_poly.type
_entity_poly.pdbx_seq_one_letter_code
_entity_poly.pdbx_strand_id
1 'polypeptide(L)'
;MNVDSVYVGEPSVLGYRREAPVLSGITKARVTAPELNLTELNLDGDRQADLTVHGGPDKAVYVYPAEHYAAWREDGFEVATADFGENLSLSGLTEDDVRIGDVWAWGDALVQVSQPRSPCYKLAMKTGRKDITPAMIDSLRSGWYLRVLRPGVVPTSGAVELVERADAPTVAEVYVISFANYGQLPPERVGAALDFADRVLATPGLAEQWSVGIQSTVDRWRARRAG
;
A
#
# COMPACT_ATOMS: atom_id res chain seq x y z
N MET A 1 10.44 -5.12 -13.92
CA MET A 1 9.16 -5.48 -13.27
C MET A 1 8.06 -5.40 -14.31
N ASN A 2 6.97 -6.17 -14.16
CA ASN A 2 5.95 -6.31 -15.18
C ASN A 2 4.55 -6.07 -14.62
N VAL A 3 3.76 -5.19 -15.25
CA VAL A 3 2.32 -5.07 -15.00
C VAL A 3 1.64 -6.28 -15.63
N ASP A 4 0.96 -7.05 -14.79
CA ASP A 4 0.18 -8.20 -15.25
C ASP A 4 -1.24 -7.78 -15.63
N SER A 5 -1.83 -6.85 -14.87
CA SER A 5 -3.17 -6.32 -15.10
C SER A 5 -3.41 -5.00 -14.37
N VAL A 6 -4.29 -4.17 -14.94
CA VAL A 6 -4.82 -2.95 -14.31
C VAL A 6 -6.30 -3.11 -13.99
N TYR A 7 -6.72 -2.56 -12.86
CA TYR A 7 -8.06 -2.61 -12.32
C TYR A 7 -8.54 -1.21 -11.91
N VAL A 8 -9.79 -0.92 -12.20
CA VAL A 8 -10.44 0.34 -11.83
C VAL A 8 -11.84 0.07 -11.31
N GLY A 9 -12.36 0.95 -10.46
CA GLY A 9 -13.72 0.82 -9.97
C GLY A 9 -14.25 2.10 -9.34
N GLU A 10 -15.57 2.24 -9.40
CA GLU A 10 -16.26 3.30 -8.67
C GLU A 10 -16.67 2.80 -7.27
N PRO A 11 -16.75 3.70 -6.26
CA PRO A 11 -17.25 3.36 -4.95
C PRO A 11 -18.64 2.72 -5.02
N SER A 12 -18.76 1.53 -4.45
CA SER A 12 -20.02 0.79 -4.34
C SER A 12 -20.30 0.41 -2.89
N VAL A 13 -21.53 -0.01 -2.62
CA VAL A 13 -21.90 -0.57 -1.31
C VAL A 13 -21.20 -1.92 -1.15
N LEU A 14 -20.31 -2.01 -0.17
CA LEU A 14 -19.60 -3.24 0.19
C LEU A 14 -20.40 -4.10 1.18
N GLY A 15 -21.29 -3.47 1.94
CA GLY A 15 -22.12 -4.12 2.95
C GLY A 15 -22.70 -3.11 3.92
N TYR A 16 -23.19 -3.56 5.06
CA TYR A 16 -23.82 -2.71 6.09
C TYR A 16 -23.14 -2.88 7.44
N ARG A 17 -22.99 -1.77 8.18
CA ARG A 17 -22.54 -1.75 9.57
C ARG A 17 -23.46 -0.86 10.38
N ARG A 18 -24.05 -1.40 11.46
CA ARG A 18 -25.05 -0.70 12.28
C ARG A 18 -26.13 -0.06 11.39
N GLU A 19 -26.64 -0.85 10.44
CA GLU A 19 -27.68 -0.47 9.47
C GLU A 19 -27.28 0.63 8.45
N ALA A 20 -26.09 1.22 8.57
CA ALA A 20 -25.57 2.17 7.59
C ALA A 20 -24.79 1.45 6.48
N PRO A 21 -24.94 1.86 5.19
CA PRO A 21 -24.15 1.30 4.09
C PRO A 21 -22.68 1.69 4.23
N VAL A 22 -21.79 0.75 3.96
CA VAL A 22 -20.34 0.95 3.90
C VAL A 22 -19.94 1.11 2.43
N LEU A 23 -19.59 2.33 2.03
CA LEU A 23 -19.09 2.61 0.68
C LEU A 23 -17.58 2.33 0.57
N SER A 24 -17.17 1.73 -0.54
CA SER A 24 -15.76 1.42 -0.82
C SER A 24 -15.51 1.25 -2.31
N GLY A 25 -14.36 1.74 -2.79
CA GLY A 25 -13.82 1.42 -4.11
C GLY A 25 -12.93 0.16 -4.11
N ILE A 26 -13.06 -0.73 -3.12
CA ILE A 26 -12.25 -1.96 -3.04
C ILE A 26 -12.64 -2.98 -4.12
N THR A 27 -13.87 -2.93 -4.61
CA THR A 27 -14.30 -3.78 -5.72
C THR A 27 -13.92 -3.11 -7.03
N LYS A 28 -12.99 -3.72 -7.76
CA LYS A 28 -12.51 -3.22 -9.04
C LYS A 28 -12.68 -4.26 -10.14
N ALA A 29 -12.81 -3.78 -11.37
CA ALA A 29 -12.91 -4.60 -12.57
C ALA A 29 -11.65 -4.43 -13.42
N ARG A 30 -11.27 -5.50 -14.13
CA ARG A 30 -10.11 -5.48 -15.02
C ARG A 30 -10.35 -4.52 -16.19
N VAL A 31 -9.37 -3.67 -16.48
CA VAL A 31 -9.36 -2.86 -17.69
C VAL A 31 -9.01 -3.75 -18.89
N THR A 32 -9.82 -3.68 -19.94
CA THR A 32 -9.61 -4.44 -21.19
C THR A 32 -8.96 -3.61 -22.30
N ALA A 33 -9.01 -2.27 -22.18
CA ALA A 33 -8.27 -1.39 -23.07
C ALA A 33 -6.75 -1.62 -22.91
N PRO A 34 -5.95 -1.46 -23.97
CA PRO A 34 -4.50 -1.66 -23.91
C PRO A 34 -3.80 -0.57 -23.09
N GLU A 35 -4.42 0.59 -22.96
CA GLU A 35 -3.90 1.76 -22.25
C GLU A 35 -5.04 2.61 -21.68
N LEU A 36 -4.73 3.47 -20.73
CA LEU A 36 -5.63 4.44 -20.12
C LEU A 36 -4.85 5.64 -19.58
N ASN A 37 -5.54 6.76 -19.31
CA ASN A 37 -4.88 7.91 -18.71
C ASN A 37 -4.68 7.69 -17.20
N LEU A 38 -3.50 8.10 -16.73
CA LEU A 38 -3.19 8.31 -15.32
C LEU A 38 -3.12 9.82 -15.05
N THR A 39 -4.03 10.31 -14.23
CA THR A 39 -4.04 11.69 -13.73
C THR A 39 -3.24 11.80 -12.43
N GLU A 40 -3.10 13.00 -11.89
CA GLU A 40 -2.40 13.20 -10.60
C GLU A 40 -3.02 12.42 -9.43
N LEU A 41 -4.31 12.08 -9.51
CA LEU A 41 -5.06 11.52 -8.39
C LEU A 41 -5.54 10.08 -8.60
N ASN A 42 -5.76 9.63 -9.83
CA ASN A 42 -6.23 8.28 -10.16
C ASN A 42 -6.05 7.94 -11.65
N LEU A 43 -6.22 6.66 -11.96
CA LEU A 43 -6.49 6.15 -13.31
C LEU A 43 -7.90 6.53 -13.78
N ASP A 44 -8.06 6.73 -15.09
CA ASP A 44 -9.38 6.89 -15.70
C ASP A 44 -10.28 5.69 -15.40
N GLY A 45 -11.50 5.97 -14.92
CA GLY A 45 -12.46 4.95 -14.49
C GLY A 45 -12.30 4.47 -13.05
N ASP A 46 -11.27 4.93 -12.32
CA ASP A 46 -11.13 4.68 -10.89
C ASP A 46 -11.57 5.89 -10.06
N ARG A 47 -12.16 5.61 -8.89
CA ARG A 47 -12.56 6.68 -7.97
C ARG A 47 -12.32 6.28 -6.53
N GLN A 48 -11.67 7.18 -5.81
CA GLN A 48 -11.45 7.06 -4.37
C GLN A 48 -12.72 7.49 -3.61
N ALA A 49 -13.21 6.63 -2.73
CA ALA A 49 -14.41 6.89 -1.94
C ALA A 49 -14.22 7.98 -0.88
N ASP A 50 -12.97 8.19 -0.43
CA ASP A 50 -12.60 9.14 0.62
C ASP A 50 -11.16 9.60 0.40
N LEU A 51 -10.98 10.86 0.00
CA LEU A 51 -9.68 11.47 -0.27
C LEU A 51 -8.89 11.82 1.00
N THR A 52 -9.51 11.79 2.19
CA THR A 52 -8.84 12.11 3.45
C THR A 52 -8.20 10.87 4.10
N VAL A 53 -8.74 9.68 3.85
CA VAL A 53 -8.27 8.42 4.48
C VAL A 53 -7.74 7.41 3.45
N HIS A 54 -8.42 7.25 2.32
CA HIS A 54 -8.17 6.16 1.36
C HIS A 54 -7.76 6.65 -0.03
N GLY A 55 -7.36 7.91 -0.13
CA GLY A 55 -7.04 8.57 -1.38
C GLY A 55 -6.11 9.75 -1.19
N GLY A 56 -6.06 10.61 -2.19
CA GLY A 56 -5.18 11.77 -2.25
C GLY A 56 -3.91 11.51 -3.08
N PRO A 57 -3.08 12.55 -3.25
CA PRO A 57 -1.93 12.53 -4.17
C PRO A 57 -0.90 11.45 -3.81
N ASP A 58 -0.78 11.09 -2.53
CA ASP A 58 0.10 10.01 -2.07
C ASP A 58 -0.43 8.59 -2.35
N LYS A 59 -1.67 8.45 -2.81
CA LYS A 59 -2.37 7.15 -2.92
C LYS A 59 -3.05 6.96 -4.27
N ALA A 60 -2.50 7.56 -5.32
CA ALA A 60 -3.12 7.60 -6.65
C ALA A 60 -3.28 6.20 -7.28
N VAL A 61 -2.32 5.30 -7.07
CA VAL A 61 -2.36 3.93 -7.59
C VAL A 61 -1.94 2.96 -6.49
N TYR A 62 -2.79 2.00 -6.16
CA TYR A 62 -2.43 0.90 -5.26
C TYR A 62 -1.84 -0.27 -6.06
N VAL A 63 -0.64 -0.71 -5.70
CA VAL A 63 0.08 -1.84 -6.29
C VAL A 63 0.01 -3.05 -5.37
N TYR A 64 -0.24 -4.23 -5.94
CA TYR A 64 -0.17 -5.50 -5.21
C TYR A 64 0.64 -6.56 -5.98
N PRO A 65 1.66 -7.17 -5.36
CA PRO A 65 2.41 -8.26 -5.96
C PRO A 65 1.53 -9.48 -6.26
N ALA A 66 1.60 -9.98 -7.48
CA ALA A 66 0.84 -11.15 -7.93
C ALA A 66 1.30 -12.44 -7.22
N GLU A 67 2.55 -12.49 -6.78
CA GLU A 67 3.17 -13.58 -6.02
C GLU A 67 2.37 -13.92 -4.76
N HIS A 68 1.77 -12.91 -4.12
CA HIS A 68 1.10 -13.06 -2.84
C HIS A 68 -0.18 -13.87 -2.92
N TYR A 69 -0.87 -13.91 -4.07
CA TYR A 69 -2.13 -14.65 -4.19
C TYR A 69 -1.97 -16.14 -3.99
N ALA A 70 -0.84 -16.72 -4.40
CA ALA A 70 -0.56 -18.13 -4.18
C ALA A 70 -0.38 -18.41 -2.68
N ALA A 71 0.46 -17.61 -2.02
CA ALA A 71 0.69 -17.72 -0.58
C ALA A 71 -0.60 -17.52 0.23
N TRP A 72 -1.47 -16.58 -0.16
CA TRP A 72 -2.76 -16.39 0.53
C TRP A 72 -3.67 -17.60 0.42
N ARG A 73 -3.70 -18.27 -0.74
CA ARG A 73 -4.47 -19.51 -0.92
C ARG A 73 -3.89 -20.66 -0.10
N GLU A 74 -2.57 -20.75 0.00
CA GLU A 74 -1.89 -21.72 0.86
C GLU A 74 -2.23 -21.51 2.35
N ASP A 75 -2.37 -20.25 2.77
CA ASP A 75 -2.86 -19.87 4.11
C ASP A 75 -4.38 -20.05 4.30
N GLY A 76 -5.07 -20.61 3.30
CA GLY A 76 -6.50 -20.93 3.34
C GLY A 76 -7.43 -19.73 3.11
N PHE A 77 -6.95 -18.65 2.48
CA PHE A 77 -7.80 -17.55 2.04
C PHE A 77 -8.26 -17.74 0.60
N GLU A 78 -9.57 -17.67 0.37
CA GLU A 78 -10.16 -17.68 -0.96
C GLU A 78 -10.08 -16.27 -1.57
N VAL A 79 -8.93 -15.94 -2.16
CA VAL A 79 -8.69 -14.63 -2.80
C VAL A 79 -8.34 -14.78 -4.28
N ALA A 80 -8.85 -13.85 -5.07
CA ALA A 80 -8.55 -13.64 -6.48
C ALA A 80 -7.86 -12.29 -6.70
N THR A 81 -7.31 -12.09 -7.90
CA THR A 81 -6.77 -10.80 -8.30
C THR A 81 -7.85 -9.71 -8.19
N ALA A 82 -7.46 -8.51 -7.80
CA ALA A 82 -8.29 -7.36 -7.42
C ALA A 82 -8.98 -7.44 -6.04
N ASP A 83 -8.94 -8.57 -5.31
CA ASP A 83 -9.65 -8.66 -4.03
C ASP A 83 -9.04 -7.81 -2.90
N PHE A 84 -7.78 -7.40 -3.03
CA PHE A 84 -7.15 -6.47 -2.10
C PHE A 84 -7.51 -5.01 -2.38
N GLY A 85 -8.14 -4.74 -3.53
CA GLY A 85 -8.56 -3.44 -4.02
C GLY A 85 -7.48 -2.69 -4.79
N GLU A 86 -6.47 -3.39 -5.28
CA GLU A 86 -5.36 -2.81 -6.03
C GLU A 86 -5.78 -2.33 -7.41
N ASN A 87 -5.11 -1.27 -7.86
CA ASN A 87 -5.22 -0.76 -9.21
C ASN A 87 -4.27 -1.50 -10.16
N LEU A 88 -3.13 -1.94 -9.66
CA LEU A 88 -2.05 -2.49 -10.46
C LEU A 88 -1.57 -3.79 -9.83
N SER A 89 -1.76 -4.90 -10.53
CA SER A 89 -1.13 -6.17 -10.19
C SER A 89 0.17 -6.30 -10.95
N LEU A 90 1.26 -6.55 -10.22
CA LEU A 90 2.63 -6.57 -10.75
C LEU A 90 3.34 -7.87 -10.36
N SER A 91 4.25 -8.31 -11.21
CA SER A 91 5.17 -9.41 -10.93
C SER A 91 6.64 -8.98 -10.98
N GLY A 92 7.46 -9.71 -10.23
CA GLY A 92 8.92 -9.61 -10.16
C GLY A 92 9.46 -8.73 -9.04
N LEU A 93 8.61 -8.20 -8.15
CA LEU A 93 9.02 -7.41 -6.97
C LEU A 93 8.05 -7.64 -5.82
N THR A 94 8.58 -7.77 -4.61
CA THR A 94 7.81 -7.70 -3.36
C THR A 94 8.18 -6.45 -2.56
N GLU A 95 7.56 -6.30 -1.39
CA GLU A 95 7.80 -5.22 -0.45
C GLU A 95 9.26 -5.15 0.03
N ASP A 96 10.02 -6.24 -0.06
CA ASP A 96 11.44 -6.33 0.29
C ASP A 96 12.34 -5.70 -0.79
N ASP A 97 11.89 -5.64 -2.04
CA ASP A 97 12.69 -5.13 -3.17
C ASP A 97 12.43 -3.64 -3.46
N VAL A 98 11.26 -3.16 -3.06
CA VAL A 98 10.75 -1.82 -3.37
C VAL A 98 11.07 -0.86 -2.23
N ARG A 99 11.64 0.31 -2.55
CA ARG A 99 11.98 1.34 -1.56
C ARG A 99 11.04 2.52 -1.63
N ILE A 100 10.78 3.13 -0.49
CA ILE A 100 10.05 4.40 -0.43
C ILE A 100 10.84 5.44 -1.23
N GLY A 101 10.16 6.17 -2.12
CA GLY A 101 10.79 7.15 -2.99
C GLY A 101 11.30 6.62 -4.33
N ASP A 102 11.30 5.30 -4.57
CA ASP A 102 11.62 4.75 -5.90
C ASP A 102 10.73 5.39 -6.97
N VAL A 103 11.34 5.84 -8.07
CA VAL A 103 10.63 6.46 -9.20
C VAL A 103 10.62 5.51 -10.38
N TRP A 104 9.42 5.27 -10.92
CA TRP A 104 9.18 4.35 -12.02
C TRP A 104 8.63 5.09 -13.23
N ALA A 105 9.07 4.68 -14.41
CA ALA A 105 8.43 5.03 -15.68
C ALA A 105 7.42 3.95 -16.06
N TRP A 106 6.16 4.37 -16.20
CA TRP A 106 5.04 3.52 -16.60
C TRP A 106 4.34 4.18 -17.79
N GLY A 107 4.64 3.72 -19.01
CA GLY A 107 4.24 4.44 -20.22
C GLY A 107 4.81 5.86 -20.23
N ASP A 108 3.95 6.86 -20.43
CA ASP A 108 4.34 8.27 -20.41
C ASP A 108 4.41 8.86 -19.00
N ALA A 109 3.89 8.14 -18.00
CA ALA A 109 3.83 8.63 -16.63
C ALA A 109 5.13 8.39 -15.85
N LEU A 110 5.39 9.28 -14.89
CA LEU A 110 6.36 9.06 -13.82
C LEU A 110 5.62 8.94 -12.50
N VAL A 111 5.89 7.87 -11.77
CA VAL A 111 5.23 7.55 -10.51
C VAL A 111 6.27 7.24 -9.45
N GLN A 112 5.96 7.54 -8.19
CA GLN A 112 6.89 7.35 -7.08
C GLN A 112 6.23 6.55 -5.96
N VAL A 113 6.97 5.59 -5.40
CA VAL A 113 6.53 4.83 -4.21
C VAL A 113 6.42 5.76 -3.01
N SER A 114 5.24 5.85 -2.43
CA SER A 114 4.92 6.84 -1.40
C SER A 114 4.82 6.25 0.01
N GLN A 115 4.24 5.05 0.12
CA GLN A 115 3.95 4.40 1.39
C GLN A 115 3.49 2.96 1.16
N PRO A 116 3.61 2.07 2.16
CA PRO A 116 2.89 0.81 2.16
C PRO A 116 1.36 1.01 2.21
N ARG A 117 0.60 -0.05 1.96
CA ARG A 117 -0.85 -0.05 2.21
C ARG A 117 -1.14 -0.54 3.62
N SER A 118 -1.85 0.27 4.41
CA SER A 118 -2.34 -0.18 5.72
C SER A 118 -3.55 -1.12 5.57
N PRO A 119 -3.62 -2.21 6.33
CA PRO A 119 -4.79 -3.08 6.36
C PRO A 119 -5.99 -2.31 6.93
N CYS A 120 -7.19 -2.57 6.42
CA CYS A 120 -8.39 -1.87 6.84
C CYS A 120 -9.57 -2.83 7.00
N TYR A 121 -10.56 -2.46 7.83
CA TYR A 121 -11.71 -3.33 8.10
C TYR A 121 -12.54 -3.65 6.85
N LYS A 122 -12.47 -2.82 5.79
CA LYS A 122 -13.15 -3.05 4.52
C LYS A 122 -12.58 -4.27 3.79
N LEU A 123 -11.28 -4.57 3.95
CA LEU A 123 -10.69 -5.80 3.42
C LEU A 123 -11.31 -7.05 4.06
N ALA A 124 -11.49 -7.02 5.39
CA ALA A 124 -12.18 -8.10 6.10
C ALA A 124 -13.65 -8.26 5.67
N MET A 125 -14.33 -7.16 5.31
CA MET A 125 -15.68 -7.24 4.74
C MET A 125 -15.67 -7.85 3.34
N LYS A 126 -14.72 -7.44 2.49
CA LYS A 126 -14.57 -7.94 1.10
C LYS A 126 -14.24 -9.43 1.04
N THR A 127 -13.32 -9.88 1.90
CA THR A 127 -12.88 -11.29 1.96
C THR A 127 -13.77 -12.17 2.84
N GLY A 128 -14.72 -11.59 3.58
CA GLY A 128 -15.53 -12.31 4.55
C GLY A 128 -14.78 -12.80 5.79
N ARG A 129 -13.49 -12.48 5.94
CA ARG A 129 -12.61 -12.99 7.01
C ARG A 129 -11.98 -11.86 7.82
N LYS A 130 -12.20 -11.85 9.14
CA LYS A 130 -11.67 -10.81 10.04
C LYS A 130 -10.17 -10.93 10.30
N ASP A 131 -9.64 -12.13 10.19
CA ASP A 131 -8.25 -12.47 10.43
C ASP A 131 -7.34 -12.15 9.23
N ILE A 132 -7.88 -11.70 8.09
CA ILE A 132 -7.06 -11.20 6.96
C ILE A 132 -6.20 -9.99 7.38
N THR A 133 -6.73 -9.13 8.26
CA THR A 133 -6.03 -7.92 8.72
C THR A 133 -4.78 -8.28 9.54
N PRO A 134 -4.87 -9.05 10.64
CA PRO A 134 -3.67 -9.48 11.35
C PRO A 134 -2.76 -10.35 10.48
N ALA A 135 -3.29 -11.25 9.65
CA ALA A 135 -2.46 -12.04 8.74
C ALA A 135 -1.67 -11.17 7.74
N MET A 136 -2.24 -10.06 7.26
CA MET A 136 -1.54 -9.11 6.38
C MET A 136 -0.44 -8.35 7.15
N ILE A 137 -0.67 -8.07 8.43
CA ILE A 137 0.36 -7.47 9.30
C ILE A 137 1.51 -8.45 9.48
N ASP A 138 1.21 -9.68 9.90
CA ASP A 138 2.21 -10.68 10.25
C ASP A 138 3.04 -11.16 9.05
N SER A 139 2.42 -11.21 7.86
CA SER A 139 3.10 -11.66 6.63
C SER A 139 3.74 -10.55 5.80
N LEU A 140 3.55 -9.27 6.17
CA LEU A 140 4.03 -8.09 5.43
C LEU A 140 3.49 -7.91 4.00
N ARG A 141 2.61 -8.82 3.52
CA ARG A 141 2.00 -8.84 2.17
C ARG A 141 0.96 -7.73 1.98
N SER A 142 1.43 -6.49 2.04
CA SER A 142 0.62 -5.27 2.08
C SER A 142 0.46 -4.63 0.71
N GLY A 143 1.44 -4.74 -0.17
CA GLY A 143 1.60 -3.88 -1.34
C GLY A 143 1.91 -2.43 -0.94
N TRP A 144 1.91 -1.55 -1.93
CA TRP A 144 2.29 -0.14 -1.73
C TRP A 144 1.49 0.79 -2.63
N TYR A 145 1.50 2.07 -2.28
CA TYR A 145 0.94 3.12 -3.11
C TYR A 145 2.02 3.81 -3.93
N LEU A 146 1.57 4.28 -5.09
CA LEU A 146 2.30 5.20 -5.94
C LEU A 146 1.61 6.56 -5.92
N ARG A 147 2.40 7.62 -5.80
CA ARG A 147 2.02 8.99 -6.17
C ARG A 147 2.42 9.28 -7.60
N VAL A 148 1.75 10.23 -8.24
CA VAL A 148 2.06 10.62 -9.62
C VAL A 148 2.94 11.86 -9.61
N LEU A 149 4.14 11.73 -10.20
CA LEU A 149 5.06 12.86 -10.41
C LEU A 149 4.79 13.54 -11.75
N ARG A 150 4.42 12.75 -12.77
CA ARG A 150 4.02 13.22 -14.09
C ARG A 150 2.86 12.39 -14.61
N PRO A 151 1.66 12.98 -14.83
CA PRO A 151 0.54 12.32 -15.51
C PRO A 151 0.89 11.87 -16.92
N GLY A 152 0.18 10.86 -17.45
CA GLY A 152 0.42 10.35 -18.80
C GLY A 152 -0.48 9.17 -19.16
N VAL A 153 -0.35 8.70 -20.40
CA VAL A 153 -0.99 7.45 -20.85
C VAL A 153 -0.14 6.28 -20.38
N VAL A 154 -0.79 5.27 -19.79
CA VAL A 154 -0.11 4.11 -19.21
C VAL A 154 -0.65 2.81 -19.81
N PRO A 155 0.20 1.82 -20.13
CA PRO A 155 -0.24 0.52 -20.64
C PRO A 155 -0.85 -0.32 -19.52
N THR A 156 -1.84 -1.16 -19.85
CA THR A 156 -2.52 -2.05 -18.88
C THR A 156 -1.81 -3.38 -18.64
N SER A 157 -0.71 -3.62 -19.35
CA SER A 157 0.17 -4.78 -19.18
C SER A 157 1.56 -4.48 -19.74
N GLY A 158 2.57 -5.24 -19.33
CA GLY A 158 3.93 -5.13 -19.85
C GLY A 158 4.88 -4.43 -18.89
N ALA A 159 6.06 -4.05 -19.40
CA ALA A 159 7.15 -3.58 -18.56
C ALA A 159 6.87 -2.24 -17.88
N VAL A 160 7.37 -2.12 -16.66
CA VAL A 160 7.57 -0.84 -15.96
C VAL A 160 9.05 -0.76 -15.59
N GLU A 161 9.63 0.42 -15.74
CA GLU A 161 11.06 0.63 -15.55
C GLU A 161 11.33 1.41 -14.28
N LEU A 162 12.28 0.94 -13.47
CA LEU A 162 12.83 1.73 -12.38
C LEU A 162 13.79 2.76 -12.97
N VAL A 163 13.46 4.04 -12.86
CA VAL A 163 14.28 5.14 -13.39
C VAL A 163 15.13 5.81 -12.33
N GLU A 164 14.68 5.80 -11.07
CA GLU A 164 15.45 6.30 -9.94
C GLU A 164 15.27 5.39 -8.73
N ARG A 165 16.38 4.93 -8.17
CA ARG A 165 16.43 4.12 -6.94
C ARG A 165 16.65 5.04 -5.75
N ALA A 166 15.75 5.03 -4.78
CA ALA A 166 15.90 5.82 -3.56
C ALA A 166 16.90 5.16 -2.59
N ASP A 167 17.68 5.99 -1.90
CA ASP A 167 18.45 5.58 -0.71
C ASP A 167 17.57 5.71 0.54
N ALA A 168 16.62 4.79 0.64
CA ALA A 168 15.56 4.81 1.64
C ALA A 168 15.21 3.37 2.10
N PRO A 169 14.53 3.21 3.24
CA PRO A 169 14.00 1.92 3.66
C PRO A 169 13.05 1.30 2.62
N THR A 170 13.02 -0.01 2.60
CA THR A 170 12.07 -0.81 1.83
C THR A 170 10.64 -0.62 2.34
N VAL A 171 9.66 -0.95 1.49
CA VAL A 171 8.25 -0.97 1.88
C VAL A 171 8.04 -1.91 3.07
N ALA A 172 8.67 -3.08 3.06
CA ALA A 172 8.62 -4.05 4.16
C ALA A 172 9.17 -3.46 5.46
N GLU A 173 10.32 -2.79 5.40
CA GLU A 173 10.95 -2.15 6.57
C GLU A 173 10.08 -1.05 7.19
N VAL A 174 9.53 -0.16 6.37
CA VAL A 174 8.60 0.88 6.84
C VAL A 174 7.35 0.26 7.45
N TYR A 175 6.83 -0.81 6.84
CA TYR A 175 5.67 -1.54 7.34
C TYR A 175 5.95 -2.16 8.72
N VAL A 176 7.08 -2.85 8.90
CA VAL A 176 7.50 -3.44 10.18
C VAL A 176 7.56 -2.39 11.29
N ILE A 177 8.26 -1.27 11.05
CA ILE A 177 8.39 -0.20 12.06
C ILE A 177 7.04 0.40 12.45
N SER A 178 6.11 0.50 11.49
CA SER A 178 4.81 1.13 11.71
C SER A 178 3.87 0.27 12.56
N PHE A 179 4.04 -1.06 12.51
CA PHE A 179 3.27 -2.01 13.32
C PHE A 179 4.05 -2.56 14.51
N ALA A 180 5.27 -2.08 14.76
CA ALA A 180 6.10 -2.53 15.86
C ALA A 180 5.48 -2.23 17.23
N ASN A 181 5.32 -3.26 18.05
CA ASN A 181 4.99 -3.09 19.45
C ASN A 181 6.27 -3.05 20.30
N TYR A 182 6.84 -1.85 20.48
CA TYR A 182 8.07 -1.64 21.26
C TYR A 182 8.01 -2.18 22.70
N GLY A 183 6.81 -2.34 23.27
CA GLY A 183 6.65 -2.93 24.61
C GLY A 183 6.82 -4.46 24.65
N GLN A 184 6.73 -5.12 23.50
CA GLN A 184 6.88 -6.57 23.35
C GLN A 184 8.23 -6.96 22.70
N LEU A 185 9.02 -5.98 22.25
CA LEU A 185 10.36 -6.25 21.76
C LEU A 185 11.29 -6.67 22.91
N PRO A 186 12.26 -7.57 22.66
CA PRO A 186 13.34 -7.83 23.59
C PRO A 186 14.05 -6.52 23.97
N PRO A 187 14.35 -6.26 25.26
CA PRO A 187 14.89 -4.97 25.72
C PRO A 187 16.11 -4.49 24.92
N GLU A 188 16.99 -5.40 24.53
CA GLU A 188 18.20 -5.15 23.74
C GLU A 188 17.92 -4.73 22.29
N ARG A 189 16.73 -5.00 21.77
CA ARG A 189 16.30 -4.64 20.40
C ARG A 189 15.59 -3.29 20.33
N VAL A 190 15.09 -2.79 21.46
CA VAL A 190 14.27 -1.57 21.49
C VAL A 190 15.06 -0.35 21.00
N GLY A 191 16.31 -0.17 21.43
CA GLY A 191 17.16 0.94 21.00
C GLY A 191 17.32 0.96 19.48
N ALA A 192 17.74 -0.18 18.90
CA ALA A 192 17.90 -0.32 17.45
C ALA A 192 16.59 -0.10 16.68
N ALA A 193 15.45 -0.51 17.22
CA ALA A 193 14.15 -0.28 16.61
C ALA A 193 13.78 1.22 16.59
N LEU A 194 14.09 1.96 17.66
CA LEU A 194 13.87 3.40 17.73
C LEU A 194 14.80 4.17 16.80
N ASP A 195 16.09 3.80 16.76
CA ASP A 195 17.06 4.38 15.82
C ASP A 195 16.61 4.14 14.37
N PHE A 196 16.03 2.96 14.09
CA PHE A 196 15.48 2.68 12.78
C PHE A 196 14.21 3.49 12.49
N ALA A 197 13.33 3.66 13.47
CA ALA A 197 12.16 4.53 13.32
C ALA A 197 12.55 5.97 13.01
N ASP A 198 13.59 6.51 13.65
CA ASP A 198 14.11 7.86 13.35
C ASP A 198 14.63 7.95 11.90
N ARG A 199 15.29 6.89 11.38
CA ARG A 199 15.70 6.83 9.95
C ARG A 199 14.50 6.79 9.00
N VAL A 200 13.46 6.02 9.33
CA VAL A 200 12.21 5.99 8.55
C VAL A 200 11.54 7.37 8.54
N LEU A 201 11.48 8.04 9.68
CA LEU A 201 10.92 9.40 9.81
C LEU A 201 11.69 10.46 9.02
N ALA A 202 13.00 10.26 8.82
CA ALA A 202 13.84 11.11 8.00
C ALA A 202 13.75 10.82 6.49
N THR A 203 12.99 9.80 6.07
CA THR A 203 12.94 9.35 4.67
C THR A 203 12.19 10.35 3.79
N PRO A 204 12.85 10.98 2.80
CA PRO A 204 12.17 11.83 1.83
C PRO A 204 11.17 11.01 1.00
N GLY A 205 10.00 11.58 0.74
CA GLY A 205 8.97 10.91 -0.06
C GLY A 205 8.12 9.89 0.71
N LEU A 206 8.32 9.68 2.01
CA LEU A 206 7.31 8.98 2.82
C LEU A 206 6.06 9.85 2.96
N ALA A 207 4.88 9.27 2.72
CA ALA A 207 3.61 9.98 2.87
C ALA A 207 3.40 10.50 4.30
N GLU A 208 2.92 11.73 4.45
CA GLU A 208 2.83 12.43 5.75
C GLU A 208 2.07 11.63 6.80
N GLN A 209 0.97 10.98 6.41
CA GLN A 209 0.16 10.18 7.32
C GLN A 209 0.96 9.05 8.00
N TRP A 210 1.90 8.43 7.27
CA TRP A 210 2.76 7.38 7.83
C TRP A 210 3.78 7.98 8.79
N SER A 211 4.42 9.08 8.41
CA SER A 211 5.37 9.78 9.26
C SER A 211 4.73 10.22 10.58
N VAL A 212 3.54 10.81 10.54
CA VAL A 212 2.78 11.22 11.74
C VAL A 212 2.42 10.01 12.62
N GLY A 213 1.99 8.90 12.02
CA GLY A 213 1.62 7.68 12.75
C GLY A 213 2.79 7.03 13.48
N ILE A 214 3.95 6.94 12.82
CA ILE A 214 5.19 6.42 13.40
C ILE A 214 5.67 7.35 14.52
N GLN A 215 5.77 8.66 14.26
CA GLN A 215 6.21 9.66 15.23
C GLN A 215 5.36 9.60 16.51
N SER A 216 4.04 9.57 16.36
CA SER A 216 3.10 9.50 17.49
C SER A 216 3.32 8.23 18.34
N THR A 217 3.67 7.11 17.72
CA THR A 217 3.94 5.85 18.44
C THR A 217 5.27 5.91 19.18
N VAL A 218 6.32 6.42 18.53
CA VAL A 218 7.64 6.62 19.12
C VAL A 218 7.56 7.58 20.31
N ASP A 219 6.88 8.71 20.17
CA ASP A 219 6.74 9.72 21.23
C ASP A 219 6.01 9.17 22.45
N ARG A 220 4.90 8.44 22.23
CA ARG A 220 4.18 7.76 23.33
C ARG A 220 5.07 6.76 24.06
N TRP A 221 5.91 6.02 23.33
CA TRP A 221 6.83 5.07 23.97
C TRP A 221 7.89 5.80 24.79
N ARG A 222 8.53 6.84 24.23
CA ARG A 222 9.55 7.65 24.90
C ARG A 222 9.00 8.31 26.17
N ALA A 223 7.80 8.90 26.10
CA ALA A 223 7.14 9.55 27.23
C ALA A 223 6.87 8.58 28.40
N ARG A 224 6.48 7.33 28.12
CA ARG A 224 6.22 6.30 29.15
C ARG A 224 7.48 5.80 29.87
N ARG A 225 8.68 6.05 29.33
CA ARG A 225 9.96 5.63 29.93
C ARG A 225 10.73 6.76 30.58
N ALA A 226 10.32 8.01 30.32
CA ALA A 226 10.89 9.20 30.93
C ALA A 226 10.30 9.53 32.32
N GLY A 227 9.17 8.92 32.69
CA GLY A 227 8.54 9.00 34.02
C GLY A 227 8.56 7.66 34.73
#